data_AF-A0A0J5LSC4-F1
#
_entry.id   AF-A0A0J5LSC4-F1
#
_cell.length_a   1.000
_cell.length_b   1.000
_cell.length_c   1.000
_cell.angle_alpha   90.00
_cell.angle_beta   90.00
_cell.angle_gamma   90.00
#
_symmetry.space_group_name_H-M   'P 1'
#
loop_
_entity.id
_entity.type
_entity.pdbx_description
1 polymer ?
#
loop_
_entity_poly.entity_id
_entity_poly.type
_entity_poly.pdbx_seq_one_letter_code
_entity_poly.pdbx_strand_id
1 'polypeptide(L)'
;MFKKLLLATSLLSAITPAFAATPGLTWKLPGSEELNQITFGVTINAAAARDQFYFANQFSFTNGGDIGYTGIQPTVNTQTGERQFRVLFSSFRSDSFPQYPTCSGGADGAKAGTTCRILVPGSLGDTFRFEVTKVGERVSGVVENLTTGRKDIIGVWTVGTSAGSLAHSQIAWIENYKMNNANYKLTCDSTGWPYYEVKFLPPTGNDGKIQGTISGLNRGSDACPGAISWTTDSTGTLVHGGF
;
A
#
# COMPACT_ATOMS: atom_id res chain seq x y z
N MET A 1 28.56 -34.24 -40.93
CA MET A 1 27.48 -33.27 -40.68
C MET A 1 27.19 -33.25 -39.18
N PHE A 2 27.76 -32.30 -38.43
CA PHE A 2 27.52 -32.15 -36.99
C PHE A 2 26.48 -31.05 -36.75
N LYS A 3 25.31 -31.41 -36.20
CA LYS A 3 24.31 -30.44 -35.73
C LYS A 3 24.80 -29.82 -34.41
N LYS A 4 25.06 -28.51 -34.41
CA LYS A 4 25.26 -27.72 -33.20
C LYS A 4 23.94 -27.61 -32.44
N LEU A 5 23.88 -28.16 -31.23
CA LEU A 5 22.81 -27.95 -30.28
C LEU A 5 23.08 -26.60 -29.57
N LEU A 6 22.32 -25.55 -29.91
CA LEU A 6 22.35 -24.31 -29.14
C LEU A 6 21.55 -24.52 -27.86
N LEU A 7 22.24 -24.55 -26.72
CA LEU A 7 21.62 -24.36 -25.40
C LEU A 7 21.20 -22.89 -25.31
N ALA A 8 19.90 -22.63 -25.41
CA ALA A 8 19.33 -21.33 -25.07
C ALA A 8 19.27 -21.22 -23.55
N THR A 9 20.27 -20.59 -22.94
CA THR A 9 20.20 -20.14 -21.55
C THR A 9 19.18 -19.00 -21.47
N SER A 10 17.97 -19.32 -21.01
CA SER A 10 16.98 -18.33 -20.60
C SER A 10 17.53 -17.57 -19.40
N LEU A 11 17.96 -16.32 -19.62
CA LEU A 11 18.14 -15.37 -18.53
C LEU A 11 16.75 -15.14 -17.91
N LEU A 12 16.47 -15.79 -16.78
CA LEU A 12 15.46 -15.31 -15.85
C LEU A 12 15.97 -13.95 -15.36
N SER A 13 15.45 -12.88 -15.95
CA SER A 13 15.55 -11.54 -15.39
C SER A 13 14.77 -11.57 -14.07
N ALA A 14 15.49 -11.78 -12.97
CA ALA A 14 14.95 -11.56 -11.64
C ALA A 14 14.67 -10.06 -11.54
N ILE A 15 13.42 -9.67 -11.79
CA ILE A 15 12.92 -8.37 -11.36
C ILE A 15 12.95 -8.47 -9.84
N THR A 16 14.04 -8.04 -9.21
CA THR A 16 14.05 -7.79 -7.77
C THR A 16 13.01 -6.70 -7.56
N PRO A 17 11.86 -6.99 -6.94
CA PRO A 17 10.92 -5.94 -6.69
C PRO A 17 11.59 -4.96 -5.73
N ALA A 18 11.53 -3.66 -6.06
CA ALA A 18 12.21 -2.57 -5.37
C ALA A 18 11.67 -2.31 -3.95
N PHE A 19 11.07 -3.31 -3.29
CA PHE A 19 10.67 -3.28 -1.88
C PHE A 19 11.86 -3.15 -0.92
N ALA A 20 13.11 -3.21 -1.40
CA ALA A 20 14.30 -3.30 -0.56
C ALA A 20 14.79 -1.96 0.05
N ALA A 21 14.25 -0.80 -0.33
CA ALA A 21 14.80 0.50 0.11
C ALA A 21 13.85 1.37 0.95
N THR A 22 12.63 0.89 1.24
CA THR A 22 11.64 1.65 2.01
C THR A 22 11.50 1.11 3.44
N PRO A 23 11.61 1.96 4.46
CA PRO A 23 11.36 1.57 5.84
C PRO A 23 9.98 0.96 6.04
N GLY A 24 9.94 -0.17 6.75
CA GLY A 24 8.71 -0.92 6.99
C GLY A 24 8.28 -0.87 8.45
N LEU A 25 6.97 -0.80 8.67
CA LEU A 25 6.32 -1.06 9.94
C LEU A 25 5.72 -2.47 9.87
N THR A 26 5.90 -3.30 10.89
CA THR A 26 5.18 -4.59 10.97
C THR A 26 3.85 -4.36 11.63
N TRP A 27 2.77 -4.90 11.06
CA TRP A 27 1.48 -4.97 11.72
C TRP A 27 1.07 -6.42 11.98
N LYS A 28 0.32 -6.65 13.06
CA LYS A 28 -0.16 -7.98 13.45
C LYS A 28 -1.56 -7.90 14.02
N LEU A 29 -2.40 -8.87 13.66
CA LEU A 29 -3.67 -9.19 14.31
C LEU A 29 -3.47 -10.49 15.11
N PRO A 30 -3.70 -10.51 16.44
CA PRO A 30 -3.57 -11.73 17.22
C PRO A 30 -4.59 -12.78 16.77
N GLY A 31 -4.39 -14.02 17.22
CA GLY A 31 -5.31 -15.13 16.94
C GLY A 31 -4.95 -15.93 15.69
N SER A 32 -5.81 -16.90 15.39
CA SER A 32 -5.70 -17.80 14.24
C SER A 32 -7.08 -18.11 13.62
N GLU A 33 -8.10 -17.33 13.97
CA GLU A 33 -9.42 -17.49 13.36
C GLU A 33 -9.39 -17.08 11.89
N GLU A 34 -10.43 -17.47 11.15
CA GLU A 34 -10.56 -17.04 9.76
C GLU A 34 -10.75 -15.52 9.70
N LEU A 35 -9.81 -14.84 9.03
CA LEU A 35 -9.83 -13.40 8.84
C LEU A 35 -10.42 -13.07 7.46
N ASN A 36 -11.61 -12.49 7.47
CA ASN A 36 -12.36 -12.13 6.27
C ASN A 36 -12.43 -10.61 6.04
N GLN A 37 -12.02 -9.83 7.03
CA GLN A 37 -11.88 -8.38 6.90
C GLN A 37 -10.67 -7.90 7.68
N ILE A 38 -9.93 -6.95 7.10
CA ILE A 38 -8.95 -6.13 7.80
C ILE A 38 -9.26 -4.66 7.52
N THR A 39 -9.15 -3.83 8.56
CA THR A 39 -9.14 -2.37 8.40
C THR A 39 -7.77 -1.80 8.76
N PHE A 40 -7.32 -0.80 8.01
CA PHE A 40 -6.10 -0.03 8.24
C PHE A 40 -6.44 1.44 8.34
N GLY A 41 -5.94 2.14 9.37
CA GLY A 41 -6.13 3.58 9.51
C GLY A 41 -4.87 4.36 9.14
N VAL A 42 -5.03 5.46 8.39
CA VAL A 42 -3.95 6.38 8.07
C VAL A 42 -4.43 7.82 8.26
N THR A 43 -3.80 8.57 9.18
CA THR A 43 -4.03 10.00 9.36
C THR A 43 -2.97 10.81 8.60
N ILE A 44 -3.39 11.75 7.76
CA ILE A 44 -2.48 12.59 6.97
C ILE A 44 -2.37 13.99 7.59
N ASN A 45 -1.50 14.17 8.58
CA ASN A 45 -1.34 15.47 9.26
C ASN A 45 -0.66 16.52 8.38
N ALA A 46 0.32 16.11 7.58
CA ALA A 46 0.98 16.98 6.61
C ALA A 46 1.41 16.19 5.37
N ALA A 47 1.24 16.80 4.20
CA ALA A 47 1.82 16.32 2.95
C ALA A 47 1.78 17.40 1.87
N ALA A 48 2.85 17.50 1.08
CA ALA A 48 2.85 18.31 -0.13
C ALA A 48 1.76 17.84 -1.12
N ALA A 49 1.11 18.79 -1.79
CA ALA A 49 0.11 18.51 -2.83
C ALA A 49 0.76 18.10 -4.16
N ARG A 50 1.48 16.98 -4.15
CA ARG A 50 2.19 16.49 -5.33
C ARG A 50 2.39 14.98 -5.30
N ASP A 51 2.49 14.41 -6.50
CA ASP A 51 2.78 13.00 -6.69
C ASP A 51 4.20 12.70 -6.23
N GLN A 52 4.36 11.93 -5.15
CA GLN A 52 5.68 11.44 -4.74
C GLN A 52 5.66 10.26 -3.78
N PHE A 53 4.83 10.35 -2.74
CA PHE A 53 4.80 9.36 -1.67
C PHE A 53 3.57 8.48 -1.70
N TYR A 54 3.75 7.22 -1.31
CA TYR A 54 2.67 6.29 -1.05
C TYR A 54 2.74 5.80 0.39
N PHE A 55 1.66 5.98 1.13
CA PHE A 55 1.48 5.46 2.49
C PHE A 55 0.62 4.22 2.41
N ALA A 56 1.24 3.05 2.55
CA ALA A 56 0.67 1.79 2.11
C ALA A 56 0.61 0.76 3.23
N ASN A 57 -0.43 -0.07 3.19
CA ASN A 57 -0.61 -1.23 4.05
C ASN A 57 -0.68 -2.47 3.16
N GLN A 58 0.28 -3.37 3.34
CA GLN A 58 0.28 -4.66 2.67
C GLN A 58 -0.69 -5.59 3.39
N PHE A 59 -1.33 -6.48 2.64
CA PHE A 59 -2.01 -7.65 3.16
C PHE A 59 -1.65 -8.85 2.27
N SER A 60 -2.01 -10.04 2.71
CA SER A 60 -1.78 -11.27 1.94
C SER A 60 -2.81 -12.31 2.33
N PHE A 61 -2.66 -13.52 1.81
CA PHE A 61 -3.57 -14.63 2.06
C PHE A 61 -2.84 -15.79 2.74
N THR A 62 -3.57 -16.60 3.49
CA THR A 62 -3.00 -17.67 4.31
C THR A 62 -2.33 -18.78 3.50
N ASN A 63 -2.75 -19.01 2.26
CA ASN A 63 -2.13 -20.00 1.38
C ASN A 63 -1.11 -19.39 0.39
N GLY A 64 -0.61 -18.17 0.64
CA GLY A 64 0.43 -17.54 -0.15
C GLY A 64 -0.08 -16.97 -1.49
N GLY A 65 0.69 -17.15 -2.57
CA GLY A 65 0.30 -16.76 -3.93
C GLY A 65 0.55 -15.31 -4.34
N ASP A 66 1.33 -14.56 -3.55
CA ASP A 66 1.68 -13.13 -3.67
C ASP A 66 0.81 -12.20 -2.77
N ILE A 67 1.18 -10.92 -2.71
CA ILE A 67 0.67 -9.92 -1.78
C ILE A 67 -0.39 -9.02 -2.43
N GLY A 68 -1.14 -8.32 -1.60
CA GLY A 68 -1.93 -7.17 -2.01
C GLY A 68 -1.59 -5.96 -1.14
N TYR A 69 -2.03 -4.78 -1.54
CA TYR A 69 -1.92 -3.59 -0.71
C TYR A 69 -3.14 -2.69 -0.85
N THR A 70 -3.31 -1.81 0.12
CA THR A 70 -4.20 -0.66 0.06
C THR A 70 -3.55 0.55 0.69
N GLY A 71 -3.92 1.76 0.28
CA GLY A 71 -3.37 2.96 0.90
C GLY A 71 -3.66 4.24 0.14
N ILE A 72 -2.88 5.28 0.45
CA ILE A 72 -3.13 6.64 0.01
C ILE A 72 -1.86 7.37 -0.44
N GLN A 73 -1.99 8.14 -1.52
CA GLN A 73 -0.97 9.00 -2.09
C GLN A 73 -1.47 10.45 -2.02
N PRO A 74 -0.75 11.35 -1.34
CA PRO A 74 -0.81 12.76 -1.65
C PRO A 74 -0.60 12.95 -3.16
N THR A 75 -1.42 13.79 -3.76
CA THR A 75 -1.37 14.08 -5.19
C THR A 75 -1.64 15.56 -5.41
N VAL A 76 -1.54 15.99 -6.66
CA VAL A 76 -1.86 17.37 -7.04
C VAL A 76 -3.31 17.70 -6.70
N ASN A 77 -3.54 18.92 -6.23
CA ASN A 77 -4.89 19.43 -6.01
C ASN A 77 -5.71 19.41 -7.31
N THR A 78 -7.03 19.53 -7.18
CA THR A 78 -7.91 19.74 -8.34
C THR A 78 -7.53 21.03 -9.07
N GLN A 79 -8.04 21.22 -10.28
CA GLN A 79 -7.82 22.47 -11.04
C GLN A 79 -8.37 23.71 -10.32
N THR A 80 -9.37 23.54 -9.45
CA THR A 80 -9.96 24.58 -8.60
C THR A 80 -9.20 24.80 -7.29
N GLY A 81 -8.13 24.04 -7.04
CA GLY A 81 -7.26 24.18 -5.87
C GLY A 81 -7.66 23.32 -4.67
N GLU A 82 -8.70 22.48 -4.78
CA GLU A 82 -9.17 21.62 -3.70
C GLU A 82 -8.23 20.44 -3.46
N ARG A 83 -8.06 20.07 -2.19
CA ARG A 83 -7.21 18.94 -1.81
C ARG A 83 -7.90 17.62 -2.15
N GLN A 84 -7.12 16.73 -2.74
CA GLN A 84 -7.52 15.36 -3.04
C GLN A 84 -6.36 14.40 -2.81
N PHE A 85 -6.68 13.12 -2.73
CA PHE A 85 -5.75 12.03 -2.56
C PHE A 85 -6.05 10.93 -3.57
N ARG A 86 -5.01 10.29 -4.08
CA ARG A 86 -5.18 9.06 -4.87
C ARG A 86 -5.13 7.88 -3.90
N VAL A 87 -6.16 7.07 -3.90
CA VAL A 87 -6.19 5.82 -3.13
C VAL A 87 -6.06 4.64 -4.06
N LEU A 88 -5.36 3.60 -3.60
CA LEU A 88 -5.07 2.41 -4.39
C LEU A 88 -5.45 1.17 -3.61
N PHE A 89 -5.88 0.15 -4.36
CA PHE A 89 -6.16 -1.18 -3.87
C PHE A 89 -5.72 -2.19 -4.94
N SER A 90 -4.67 -2.97 -4.66
CA SER A 90 -4.03 -3.83 -5.64
C SER A 90 -3.78 -5.24 -5.10
N SER A 91 -3.66 -6.19 -6.03
CA SER A 91 -3.25 -7.58 -5.80
C SER A 91 -2.20 -7.96 -6.83
N PHE A 92 -1.06 -8.50 -6.40
CA PHE A 92 -0.01 -8.99 -7.28
C PHE A 92 -0.18 -10.46 -7.66
N ARG A 93 -1.21 -11.12 -7.10
CA ARG A 93 -1.51 -12.51 -7.43
C ARG A 93 -1.85 -12.66 -8.91
N SER A 94 -1.25 -13.66 -9.55
CA SER A 94 -1.49 -13.96 -10.97
C SER A 94 -2.89 -14.45 -11.28
N ASP A 95 -3.59 -14.95 -10.27
CA ASP A 95 -4.98 -15.41 -10.35
C ASP A 95 -5.99 -14.35 -9.87
N SER A 96 -5.58 -13.08 -9.79
CA SER A 96 -6.49 -11.98 -9.49
C SER A 96 -7.06 -11.35 -10.75
N PHE A 97 -8.37 -11.09 -10.76
CA PHE A 97 -9.07 -10.54 -11.93
C PHE A 97 -9.95 -9.35 -11.56
N PRO A 98 -9.90 -8.22 -12.30
CA PRO A 98 -10.69 -7.04 -12.01
C PRO A 98 -12.19 -7.32 -12.18
N GLN A 99 -13.00 -6.82 -11.23
CA GLN A 99 -14.47 -6.97 -11.20
C GLN A 99 -15.18 -5.63 -10.97
N TYR A 100 -14.48 -4.51 -11.16
CA TYR A 100 -15.01 -3.17 -10.91
C TYR A 100 -14.42 -2.15 -11.89
N PRO A 101 -15.17 -1.10 -12.31
CA PRO A 101 -14.74 -0.19 -13.37
C PRO A 101 -13.45 0.59 -13.11
N THR A 102 -13.08 0.79 -11.84
CA THR A 102 -11.86 1.49 -11.43
C THR A 102 -10.64 0.57 -11.39
N CYS A 103 -10.84 -0.72 -11.71
CA CYS A 103 -9.81 -1.75 -11.70
C CYS A 103 -9.36 -2.14 -13.11
N SER A 104 -8.07 -2.40 -13.24
CA SER A 104 -7.45 -2.93 -14.47
C SER A 104 -6.53 -4.10 -14.14
N GLY A 105 -6.36 -5.00 -15.11
CA GLY A 105 -5.35 -6.06 -15.01
C GLY A 105 -3.93 -5.50 -15.03
N GLY A 106 -3.02 -6.20 -14.37
CA GLY A 106 -1.62 -5.80 -14.18
C GLY A 106 -1.43 -4.86 -12.99
N ALA A 107 -0.97 -5.38 -11.86
CA ALA A 107 -0.69 -4.58 -10.68
C ALA A 107 0.46 -3.61 -10.95
N ASP A 108 0.17 -2.31 -10.93
CA ASP A 108 1.12 -1.23 -11.24
C ASP A 108 1.89 -1.40 -12.56
N GLY A 109 1.22 -1.97 -13.57
CA GLY A 109 1.82 -2.24 -14.87
C GLY A 109 2.61 -3.55 -14.95
N ALA A 110 2.61 -4.37 -13.89
CA ALA A 110 3.07 -5.75 -13.95
C ALA A 110 2.23 -6.56 -14.94
N LYS A 111 2.77 -7.69 -15.42
CA LYS A 111 2.06 -8.61 -16.34
C LYS A 111 0.85 -9.29 -15.71
N ALA A 112 0.87 -9.43 -14.40
CA ALA A 112 -0.09 -10.16 -13.59
C ALA A 112 -0.64 -9.25 -12.50
N GLY A 113 -1.74 -9.67 -11.87
CA GLY A 113 -2.35 -8.92 -10.80
C GLY A 113 -3.51 -8.04 -11.25
N THR A 114 -4.05 -7.30 -10.30
CA THR A 114 -5.10 -6.29 -10.49
C THR A 114 -4.75 -5.05 -9.69
N THR A 115 -4.96 -3.87 -10.26
CA THR A 115 -4.86 -2.59 -9.55
C THR A 115 -6.15 -1.80 -9.72
N CYS A 116 -6.64 -1.23 -8.64
CA CYS A 116 -7.77 -0.32 -8.64
C CYS A 116 -7.33 1.01 -8.04
N ARG A 117 -7.80 2.12 -8.60
CA ARG A 117 -7.47 3.45 -8.07
C ARG A 117 -8.59 4.46 -8.31
N ILE A 118 -8.77 5.36 -7.36
CA ILE A 118 -9.67 6.51 -7.48
C ILE A 118 -9.03 7.75 -6.84
N LEU A 119 -9.59 8.93 -7.15
CA LEU A 119 -9.33 10.16 -6.43
C LEU A 119 -10.44 10.39 -5.41
N VAL A 120 -10.08 10.73 -4.17
CA VAL A 120 -11.02 11.09 -3.11
C VAL A 120 -10.67 12.46 -2.54
N PRO A 121 -11.65 13.30 -2.19
CA PRO A 121 -11.37 14.54 -1.50
C PRO A 121 -10.97 14.28 -0.04
N GLY A 122 -10.29 15.26 0.54
CA GLY A 122 -10.02 15.29 1.97
C GLY A 122 -9.14 16.47 2.34
N SER A 123 -8.82 16.57 3.61
CA SER A 123 -8.00 17.64 4.18
C SER A 123 -6.81 17.07 4.94
N LEU A 124 -5.81 17.93 5.19
CA LEU A 124 -4.78 17.59 6.17
C LEU A 124 -5.41 17.51 7.57
N GLY A 125 -4.96 16.54 8.37
CA GLY A 125 -5.57 16.14 9.63
C GLY A 125 -6.65 15.06 9.49
N ASP A 126 -7.13 14.76 8.27
CA ASP A 126 -8.12 13.70 8.08
C ASP A 126 -7.52 12.31 8.33
N THR A 127 -8.38 11.44 8.88
CA THR A 127 -8.08 10.01 9.02
C THR A 127 -8.86 9.20 8.01
N PHE A 128 -8.14 8.41 7.21
CA PHE A 128 -8.71 7.50 6.22
C PHE A 128 -8.62 6.06 6.73
N ARG A 129 -9.75 5.36 6.75
CA ARG A 129 -9.83 3.93 7.03
C ARG A 129 -9.98 3.17 5.73
N PHE A 130 -9.04 2.26 5.49
CA PHE A 130 -9.05 1.32 4.37
C PHE A 130 -9.57 -0.02 4.86
N GLU A 131 -10.64 -0.51 4.26
CA GLU A 131 -11.18 -1.83 4.54
C GLU A 131 -10.88 -2.78 3.38
N VAL A 132 -10.32 -3.94 3.69
CA VAL A 132 -10.13 -5.06 2.78
C VAL A 132 -11.03 -6.19 3.25
N THR A 133 -11.99 -6.59 2.43
CA THR A 133 -12.96 -7.63 2.75
C THR A 133 -12.89 -8.75 1.72
N LYS A 134 -12.82 -10.00 2.19
CA LYS A 134 -12.82 -11.21 1.38
C LYS A 134 -14.05 -12.05 1.68
N VAL A 135 -14.82 -12.39 0.65
CA VAL A 135 -15.98 -13.29 0.73
C VAL A 135 -15.91 -14.27 -0.43
N GLY A 136 -15.64 -15.54 -0.13
CA GLY A 136 -15.33 -16.53 -1.16
C GLY A 136 -14.12 -16.09 -1.99
N GLU A 137 -14.27 -16.04 -3.31
CA GLU A 137 -13.24 -15.56 -4.24
C GLU A 137 -13.19 -14.03 -4.35
N ARG A 138 -14.24 -13.32 -3.94
CA ARG A 138 -14.35 -11.87 -4.11
C ARG A 138 -13.57 -11.15 -3.02
N VAL A 139 -12.79 -10.14 -3.41
CA VAL A 139 -12.09 -9.22 -2.50
C VAL A 139 -12.36 -7.78 -2.88
N SER A 140 -12.84 -6.99 -1.91
CA SER A 140 -13.18 -5.58 -2.08
C SER A 140 -12.30 -4.67 -1.23
N GLY A 141 -11.97 -3.51 -1.79
CA GLY A 141 -11.27 -2.42 -1.12
C GLY A 141 -12.17 -1.20 -1.02
N VAL A 142 -12.36 -0.68 0.19
CA VAL A 142 -13.16 0.52 0.49
C VAL A 142 -12.28 1.51 1.24
N VAL A 143 -12.44 2.79 0.96
CA VAL A 143 -11.89 3.87 1.80
C VAL A 143 -13.02 4.64 2.44
N GLU A 144 -12.83 5.00 3.71
CA GLU A 144 -13.68 5.90 4.45
C GLU A 144 -12.86 7.05 5.01
N ASN A 145 -13.26 8.28 4.76
CA ASN A 145 -12.76 9.42 5.51
C ASN A 145 -13.54 9.51 6.83
N LEU A 146 -12.90 9.17 7.95
CA LEU A 146 -13.54 9.12 9.27
C LEU A 146 -13.91 10.51 9.80
N THR A 147 -13.29 11.58 9.31
CA THR A 147 -13.64 12.96 9.67
C THR A 147 -14.98 13.35 9.08
N THR A 148 -15.22 12.98 7.80
CA THR A 148 -16.42 13.40 7.05
C THR A 148 -17.51 12.33 6.98
N GLY A 149 -17.18 11.07 7.29
CA GLY A 149 -18.04 9.90 7.09
C GLY A 149 -18.18 9.46 5.63
N ARG A 150 -17.50 10.11 4.69
CA ARG A 150 -17.56 9.76 3.27
C ARG A 150 -16.93 8.39 3.03
N LYS A 151 -17.63 7.53 2.29
CA LYS A 151 -17.19 6.19 1.89
C LYS A 151 -17.15 6.07 0.37
N ASP A 152 -16.06 5.50 -0.15
CA ASP A 152 -15.90 5.22 -1.58
C ASP A 152 -15.37 3.80 -1.78
N ILE A 153 -15.95 3.07 -2.73
CA ILE A 153 -15.41 1.78 -3.18
C ILE A 153 -14.20 2.07 -4.06
N ILE A 154 -13.00 1.69 -3.60
CA ILE A 154 -11.77 1.82 -4.39
C ILE A 154 -11.81 0.84 -5.57
N GLY A 155 -12.26 -0.39 -5.30
CA GLY A 155 -12.41 -1.41 -6.31
C GLY A 155 -12.71 -2.80 -5.77
N VAL A 156 -12.93 -3.72 -6.70
CA VAL A 156 -13.23 -5.12 -6.40
C VAL A 156 -12.56 -6.00 -7.45
N TRP A 157 -11.98 -7.11 -7.00
CA TRP A 157 -11.45 -8.16 -7.85
C TRP A 157 -11.75 -9.52 -7.25
N THR A 158 -11.52 -10.58 -8.02
CA THR A 158 -11.53 -11.95 -7.53
C THR A 158 -10.11 -12.47 -7.35
N VAL A 159 -9.94 -13.51 -6.55
CA VAL A 159 -8.75 -14.38 -6.48
C VAL A 159 -9.20 -15.83 -6.59
N GLY A 160 -8.29 -16.72 -7.00
CA GLY A 160 -8.60 -18.15 -7.06
C GLY A 160 -8.94 -18.71 -5.68
N THR A 161 -9.79 -19.73 -5.67
CA THR A 161 -10.21 -20.48 -4.46
C THR A 161 -9.05 -20.95 -3.58
N SER A 162 -7.86 -21.17 -4.16
CA SER A 162 -6.66 -21.58 -3.44
C SER A 162 -6.13 -20.55 -2.44
N ALA A 163 -6.53 -19.27 -2.53
CA ALA A 163 -5.95 -18.19 -1.73
C ALA A 163 -6.09 -18.37 -0.20
N GLY A 164 -7.17 -19.00 0.27
CA GLY A 164 -7.49 -19.06 1.71
C GLY A 164 -8.08 -17.75 2.22
N SER A 165 -7.98 -17.52 3.54
CA SER A 165 -8.40 -16.29 4.23
C SER A 165 -7.32 -15.19 4.16
N LEU A 166 -7.60 -14.00 4.67
CA LEU A 166 -6.60 -12.95 4.85
C LEU A 166 -5.58 -13.37 5.92
N ALA A 167 -4.31 -13.01 5.73
CA ALA A 167 -3.25 -13.31 6.69
C ALA A 167 -3.24 -12.32 7.86
N HIS A 168 -2.79 -12.80 9.02
CA HIS A 168 -2.80 -12.04 10.28
C HIS A 168 -1.62 -11.06 10.46
N SER A 169 -0.66 -11.03 9.55
CA SER A 169 0.47 -10.11 9.65
C SER A 169 1.06 -9.80 8.29
N GLN A 170 1.42 -8.54 8.07
CA GLN A 170 2.24 -8.07 6.97
C GLN A 170 2.94 -6.77 7.39
N ILE A 171 3.44 -6.01 6.41
CA ILE A 171 4.06 -4.72 6.61
C ILE A 171 3.16 -3.56 6.16
N ALA A 172 3.35 -2.39 6.76
CA ALA A 172 3.03 -1.11 6.17
C ALA A 172 4.34 -0.41 5.80
N TRP A 173 4.32 0.51 4.84
CA TRP A 173 5.52 1.23 4.44
C TRP A 173 5.22 2.59 3.84
N ILE A 174 6.28 3.39 3.69
CA ILE A 174 6.26 4.66 2.99
C ILE A 174 7.18 4.54 1.78
N GLU A 175 6.63 4.73 0.59
CA GLU A 175 7.39 4.65 -0.65
C GLU A 175 7.54 6.01 -1.31
N ASN A 176 8.77 6.41 -1.63
CA ASN A 176 9.01 7.45 -2.63
C ASN A 176 9.00 6.82 -4.02
N TYR A 177 7.81 6.66 -4.61
CA TYR A 177 7.65 5.91 -5.86
C TYR A 177 8.28 6.62 -7.06
N LYS A 178 8.71 7.88 -6.94
CA LYS A 178 9.51 8.55 -7.98
C LYS A 178 10.86 7.86 -8.19
N MET A 179 11.41 7.24 -7.14
CA MET A 179 12.65 6.47 -7.20
C MET A 179 12.55 5.22 -8.07
N ASN A 180 11.34 4.76 -8.41
CA ASN A 180 11.12 3.66 -9.35
C ASN A 180 11.43 4.06 -10.81
N ASN A 181 11.60 5.35 -11.09
CA ASN A 181 12.07 5.84 -12.38
C ASN A 181 13.59 6.00 -12.36
N ALA A 182 14.30 5.27 -13.24
CA ALA A 182 15.76 5.33 -13.36
C ALA A 182 16.32 6.73 -13.68
N ASN A 183 15.49 7.61 -14.25
CA ASN A 183 15.87 9.00 -14.56
C ASN A 183 15.61 9.97 -13.40
N TYR A 184 14.91 9.56 -12.35
CA TYR A 184 14.67 10.40 -11.20
C TYR A 184 15.97 10.61 -10.42
N LYS A 185 16.31 11.87 -10.16
CA LYS A 185 17.47 12.25 -9.36
C LYS A 185 16.96 12.71 -8.00
N LEU A 186 17.06 11.82 -7.01
CA LEU A 186 16.70 12.15 -5.63
C LEU A 186 17.68 13.20 -5.09
N THR A 187 17.15 14.27 -4.52
CA THR A 187 17.90 15.21 -3.68
C THR A 187 17.44 15.08 -2.24
N CYS A 188 18.37 15.15 -1.29
CA CYS A 188 18.07 15.09 0.14
C CYS A 188 17.85 16.50 0.69
N ASP A 189 16.81 17.15 0.17
CA ASP A 189 16.32 18.48 0.52
C ASP A 189 14.79 18.53 0.38
N SER A 190 14.17 19.67 0.70
CA SER A 190 12.71 19.83 0.60
C SER A 190 12.16 19.71 -0.83
N THR A 191 13.03 19.77 -1.86
CA THR A 191 12.64 19.57 -3.25
C THR A 191 12.59 18.08 -3.60
N GLY A 192 13.56 17.29 -3.18
CA GLY A 192 13.62 15.85 -3.47
C GLY A 192 12.94 14.96 -2.43
N TRP A 193 12.76 15.44 -1.20
CA TRP A 193 12.04 14.76 -0.12
C TRP A 193 11.21 15.78 0.68
N PRO A 194 10.02 16.14 0.18
CA PRO A 194 9.17 17.15 0.79
C PRO A 194 8.63 16.66 2.12
N TYR A 195 8.34 17.60 3.02
CA TYR A 195 7.80 17.27 4.33
C TYR A 195 6.47 16.49 4.24
N TYR A 196 6.36 15.46 5.06
CA TYR A 196 5.12 14.79 5.39
C TYR A 196 5.09 14.41 6.87
N GLU A 197 3.88 14.29 7.39
CA GLU A 197 3.58 13.77 8.70
C GLU A 197 2.36 12.88 8.59
N VAL A 198 2.54 11.59 8.89
CA VAL A 198 1.52 10.56 8.70
C VAL A 198 1.48 9.64 9.91
N LYS A 199 0.28 9.30 10.38
CA LYS A 199 0.11 8.30 11.43
C LYS A 199 -0.52 7.04 10.88
N PHE A 200 0.17 5.91 11.01
CA PHE A 200 -0.42 4.60 10.76
C PHE A 200 -1.06 4.09 12.05
N LEU A 201 -2.35 3.76 12.01
CA LEU A 201 -3.09 3.23 13.14
C LEU A 201 -2.97 1.70 13.20
N PRO A 202 -3.06 1.08 14.39
CA PRO A 202 -3.15 -0.36 14.50
C PRO A 202 -4.33 -0.90 13.68
N PRO A 203 -4.15 -1.99 12.92
CA PRO A 203 -5.25 -2.56 12.15
C PRO A 203 -6.27 -3.20 13.08
N THR A 204 -7.49 -3.40 12.57
CA THR A 204 -8.47 -4.26 13.23
C THR A 204 -8.97 -5.33 12.26
N GLY A 205 -9.36 -6.47 12.81
CA GLY A 205 -9.86 -7.61 12.03
C GLY A 205 -11.31 -7.93 12.36
N ASN A 206 -12.05 -8.42 11.36
CA ASN A 206 -13.42 -8.93 11.47
C ASN A 206 -14.36 -7.97 12.23
N ASP A 207 -14.59 -6.79 11.68
CA ASP A 207 -15.45 -5.74 12.24
C ASP A 207 -15.01 -5.23 13.61
N GLY A 208 -13.70 -5.08 13.81
CA GLY A 208 -13.16 -4.58 15.07
C GLY A 208 -13.10 -5.60 16.21
N LYS A 209 -13.50 -6.87 15.97
CA LYS A 209 -13.44 -7.93 16.99
C LYS A 209 -12.00 -8.28 17.37
N ILE A 210 -11.07 -8.14 16.44
CA ILE A 210 -9.65 -8.41 16.65
C ILE A 210 -8.90 -7.09 16.64
N GLN A 211 -8.27 -6.76 17.76
CA GLN A 211 -7.47 -5.55 17.90
C GLN A 211 -6.01 -5.87 17.58
N GLY A 212 -5.47 -5.20 16.56
CA GLY A 212 -4.12 -5.40 16.10
C GLY A 212 -3.09 -4.50 16.78
N THR A 213 -1.85 -4.66 16.35
CA THR A 213 -0.72 -3.81 16.72
C THR A 213 0.03 -3.40 15.47
N ILE A 214 0.71 -2.26 15.55
CA ILE A 214 1.66 -1.82 14.53
C ILE A 214 2.96 -1.39 15.23
N SER A 215 4.10 -1.80 14.68
CA SER A 215 5.41 -1.46 15.22
C SER A 215 5.85 -0.06 14.78
N GLY A 216 6.94 0.42 15.37
CA GLY A 216 7.73 1.49 14.76
C GLY A 216 8.44 1.02 13.49
N LEU A 217 9.11 1.96 12.82
CA LEU A 217 9.98 1.63 11.70
C LEU A 217 11.21 0.87 12.19
N ASN A 218 11.71 -0.04 11.35
CA ASN A 218 12.94 -0.78 11.62
C ASN A 218 14.22 0.00 11.30
N ARG A 219 14.14 1.04 10.45
CA ARG A 219 15.22 1.95 10.08
C ARG A 219 14.68 3.24 9.48
N GLY A 220 15.54 4.25 9.30
CA GLY A 220 15.25 5.44 8.51
C GLY A 220 15.47 5.22 7.00
N SER A 221 15.40 6.29 6.21
CA SER A 221 15.68 6.21 4.76
C SER A 221 17.17 5.97 4.50
N ASP A 222 17.48 4.88 3.79
CA ASP A 222 18.86 4.60 3.34
C ASP A 222 19.29 5.58 2.24
N ALA A 223 18.34 6.06 1.44
CA ALA A 223 18.59 6.96 0.31
C ALA A 223 18.80 8.42 0.75
N CYS A 224 18.13 8.84 1.81
CA CYS A 224 18.33 10.13 2.45
C CYS A 224 18.39 9.96 3.97
N PRO A 225 19.59 9.68 4.53
CA PRO A 225 19.77 9.53 5.96
C PRO A 225 19.26 10.73 6.74
N GLY A 226 18.51 10.48 7.82
CA GLY A 226 17.90 11.52 8.65
C GLY A 226 16.56 12.08 8.12
N ALA A 227 16.16 11.75 6.90
CA ALA A 227 14.90 12.23 6.31
C ALA A 227 13.65 11.60 6.92
N ILE A 228 13.78 10.63 7.83
CA ILE A 228 12.65 9.94 8.46
C ILE A 228 12.91 9.79 9.95
N SER A 229 11.94 10.20 10.76
CA SER A 229 11.87 9.95 12.19
C SER A 229 10.47 9.46 12.55
N TRP A 230 10.33 8.77 13.68
CA TRP A 230 9.04 8.23 14.10
C TRP A 230 8.91 8.14 15.61
N THR A 231 7.66 8.15 16.07
CA THR A 231 7.27 7.82 17.44
C THR A 231 6.18 6.76 17.39
N THR A 232 6.26 5.76 18.26
CA THR A 232 5.26 4.69 18.34
C THR A 232 4.69 4.61 19.74
N ASP A 233 3.38 4.51 19.82
CA ASP A 233 2.63 4.23 21.04
C ASP A 233 1.49 3.23 20.75
N SER A 234 0.63 2.99 21.73
CA SER A 234 -0.49 2.05 21.59
C SER A 234 -1.54 2.48 20.57
N THR A 235 -1.56 3.76 20.17
CA THR A 235 -2.50 4.32 19.20
C THR A 235 -1.94 4.33 17.78
N GLY A 236 -0.69 3.90 17.58
CA GLY A 236 -0.08 3.72 16.27
C GLY A 236 1.34 4.27 16.17
N THR A 237 1.80 4.44 14.95
CA THR A 237 3.12 5.00 14.64
C THR A 237 2.96 6.29 13.85
N LEU A 238 3.39 7.39 14.47
CA LEU A 238 3.54 8.70 13.82
C LEU A 238 4.91 8.74 13.14
N VAL A 239 4.91 8.98 11.83
CA VAL A 239 6.13 9.11 11.02
C VAL A 239 6.20 10.53 10.47
N HIS A 240 7.35 11.17 10.69
CA HIS A 240 7.73 12.40 10.04
C HIS A 240 8.73 12.05 8.96
N GLY A 241 8.61 12.69 7.80
CA GLY A 241 9.69 12.64 6.84
C GLY A 241 9.85 13.92 6.04
N GLY A 242 11.03 14.10 5.49
CA GLY A 242 11.45 15.31 4.77
C GLY A 242 12.53 16.10 5.47
N PHE A 243 12.94 17.16 4.76
CA PHE A 243 13.95 18.14 5.15
C PHE A 243 13.32 19.54 5.17
#